data_AF-A0A838U600-F1
#
_entry.id   AF-A0A838U600-F1
#
_cell.length_a   1.000
_cell.length_b   1.000
_cell.length_c   1.000
_cell.angle_alpha   90.00
_cell.angle_beta   90.00
_cell.angle_gamma   90.00
#
_symmetry.space_group_name_H-M   'P 1'
#
loop_
_entity.id
_entity.type
_entity.pdbx_description
1 polymer ?
#
loop_
_entity_poly.entity_id
_entity_poly.type
_entity_poly.pdbx_seq_one_letter_code
_entity_poly.pdbx_strand_id
1 'polypeptide(L)'
;MREVEFSAGQLIALLLKGDAFPGAAILDSCGVGHVGSHLLIAGREPSEGLEIKDKDVAETLATLDHIMSQDRAAIFTISYDFGARMLGIEPDGESSEPDVYIATFDSLLIHDYDTGRTSQIGATRELPAPMSEGGVALPQGRSSLSSNFSKTDYVAAIKEIQELIRDGFTYQTNLTHQLTAALPESLTPEAIFHTLRQAHPTPFAAFIRRLGSTVVSASPERFFRIHGDAISTSPIKGTRRRGETRAGDLALRQELLASEKDRAENTMIVDLLRNDLGRVCEYGSVTVEKLCDLEEHPTLFHLVSTVNGKLRADARFSDILWALFPCGSI
;
A
#
# COMPACT_ATOMS: atom_id res chain seq x y z
N MET A 1 -0.11 -26.95 -1.39
CA MET A 1 1.12 -26.20 -1.12
C MET A 1 2.29 -27.12 -1.39
N ARG A 2 3.23 -26.71 -2.25
CA ARG A 2 4.42 -27.47 -2.65
C ARG A 2 5.64 -26.61 -2.33
N GLU A 3 6.58 -27.13 -1.56
CA GLU A 3 7.83 -26.43 -1.30
C GLU A 3 8.71 -26.39 -2.56
N VAL A 4 9.40 -25.27 -2.75
CA VAL A 4 10.30 -25.03 -3.89
C VAL A 4 11.61 -24.42 -3.40
N GLU A 5 12.72 -24.79 -4.03
CA GLU A 5 14.05 -24.31 -3.66
C GLU A 5 14.34 -22.93 -4.24
N PHE A 6 13.81 -21.89 -3.62
CA PHE A 6 14.07 -20.49 -3.96
C PHE A 6 14.29 -19.67 -2.69
N SER A 7 15.26 -18.77 -2.67
CA SER A 7 15.31 -17.66 -1.71
C SER A 7 14.34 -16.54 -2.12
N ALA A 8 14.07 -15.60 -1.22
CA ALA A 8 13.32 -14.38 -1.55
C ALA A 8 13.93 -13.62 -2.74
N GLY A 9 15.25 -13.39 -2.72
CA GLY A 9 15.91 -12.63 -3.78
C GLY A 9 15.97 -13.38 -5.11
N GLN A 10 16.10 -14.71 -5.11
CA GLN A 10 15.99 -15.52 -6.32
C GLN A 10 14.58 -15.46 -6.92
N LEU A 11 13.54 -15.47 -6.06
CA LEU A 11 12.16 -15.31 -6.49
C LEU A 11 11.91 -13.93 -7.12
N ILE A 12 12.44 -12.87 -6.50
CA ILE A 12 12.38 -11.52 -7.05
C ILE A 12 13.10 -11.45 -8.40
N ALA A 13 14.33 -11.95 -8.48
CA ALA A 13 15.12 -11.94 -9.71
C ALA A 13 14.41 -12.68 -10.86
N LEU A 14 13.71 -13.76 -10.55
CA LEU A 14 12.86 -14.49 -11.51
C LEU A 14 11.73 -13.60 -12.03
N LEU A 15 10.98 -12.94 -11.15
CA LEU A 15 9.78 -12.17 -11.49
C LEU A 15 10.10 -10.83 -12.18
N LEU A 16 11.26 -10.27 -11.85
CA LEU A 16 11.79 -9.03 -12.44
C LEU A 16 12.56 -9.26 -13.75
N LYS A 17 12.52 -10.46 -14.34
CA LYS A 17 13.24 -10.74 -15.59
C LYS A 17 12.53 -10.14 -16.81
N GLY A 18 12.64 -8.82 -16.98
CA GLY A 18 12.08 -8.06 -18.11
C GLY A 18 10.60 -8.38 -18.36
N ASP A 19 10.20 -8.36 -19.63
CA ASP A 19 8.82 -8.64 -20.08
C ASP A 19 8.47 -10.14 -20.12
N ALA A 20 9.27 -11.01 -19.50
CA ALA A 20 9.04 -12.46 -19.55
C ALA A 20 7.68 -12.86 -19.00
N PHE A 21 7.13 -12.06 -18.08
CA PHE A 21 5.87 -12.31 -17.40
C PHE A 21 4.99 -11.06 -17.40
N PRO A 22 4.18 -10.85 -18.46
CA PRO A 22 3.15 -9.81 -18.48
C PRO A 22 2.18 -10.01 -17.32
N GLY A 23 1.85 -8.95 -16.59
CA GLY A 23 0.94 -9.04 -15.44
C GLY A 23 1.55 -9.62 -14.16
N ALA A 24 2.87 -9.82 -14.11
CA ALA A 24 3.53 -10.26 -12.89
C ALA A 24 3.36 -9.25 -11.76
N ALA A 25 3.14 -9.75 -10.55
CA ALA A 25 2.96 -8.95 -9.37
C ALA A 25 3.72 -9.53 -8.16
N ILE A 26 4.31 -8.63 -7.38
CA ILE A 26 5.05 -8.91 -6.16
C ILE A 26 4.49 -8.02 -5.05
N LEU A 27 4.11 -8.62 -3.93
CA LEU A 27 3.82 -7.95 -2.67
C LEU A 27 4.85 -8.45 -1.66
N ASP A 28 5.68 -7.57 -1.12
CA ASP A 28 6.83 -7.96 -0.32
C ASP A 28 6.92 -7.19 1.00
N SER A 29 6.96 -7.94 2.09
CA SER A 29 7.27 -7.41 3.42
C SER A 29 8.73 -7.06 3.62
N CYS A 30 9.61 -7.40 2.67
CA CYS A 30 11.05 -7.17 2.73
C CYS A 30 11.73 -7.77 3.99
N GLY A 31 11.11 -8.77 4.63
CA GLY A 31 11.58 -9.33 5.90
C GLY A 31 11.40 -8.40 7.09
N VAL A 32 10.57 -7.37 6.95
CA VAL A 32 10.33 -6.34 7.94
C VAL A 32 9.20 -6.80 8.86
N GLY A 33 9.54 -7.47 9.97
CA GLY A 33 8.59 -8.18 10.83
C GLY A 33 7.59 -7.37 11.67
N HIS A 34 7.39 -6.07 11.41
CA HIS A 34 6.34 -5.29 12.10
C HIS A 34 4.99 -5.38 11.37
N VAL A 35 3.90 -5.05 12.07
CA VAL A 35 2.50 -5.12 11.57
C VAL A 35 2.06 -6.52 11.10
N GLY A 36 2.80 -7.57 11.47
CA GLY A 36 2.52 -8.96 11.09
C GLY A 36 2.77 -9.27 9.61
N SER A 37 3.58 -8.45 8.92
CA SER A 37 4.00 -8.67 7.53
C SER A 37 5.34 -9.41 7.50
N HIS A 38 5.35 -10.65 7.05
CA HIS A 38 6.56 -11.52 7.00
C HIS A 38 6.61 -12.36 5.73
N LEU A 39 5.76 -12.04 4.76
CA LEU A 39 5.65 -12.79 3.50
C LEU A 39 6.15 -11.96 2.33
N LEU A 40 6.68 -12.65 1.33
CA LEU A 40 6.69 -12.21 -0.05
C LEU A 40 5.67 -13.07 -0.78
N ILE A 41 4.68 -12.43 -1.40
CA ILE A 41 3.63 -13.06 -2.19
C ILE A 41 3.80 -12.63 -3.64
N ALA A 42 3.91 -13.60 -4.54
CA ALA A 42 4.18 -13.35 -5.94
C ALA A 42 3.21 -14.10 -6.86
N GLY A 43 2.57 -13.36 -7.75
CA GLY A 43 1.86 -13.89 -8.90
C GLY A 43 2.75 -13.79 -10.14
N ARG A 44 3.15 -14.93 -10.72
CA ARG A 44 4.05 -14.93 -11.87
C ARG A 44 3.31 -14.57 -13.16
N GLU A 45 2.26 -15.30 -13.48
CA GLU A 45 1.48 -15.11 -14.71
C GLU A 45 0.01 -15.14 -14.32
N PRO A 46 -0.74 -14.05 -14.55
CA PRO A 46 -2.14 -14.02 -14.22
C PRO A 46 -2.93 -14.98 -15.12
N SER A 47 -3.97 -15.58 -14.56
CA SER A 47 -4.98 -16.29 -15.34
C SER A 47 -5.92 -15.34 -16.07
N GLU A 48 -6.16 -14.16 -15.49
CA GLU A 48 -6.98 -13.11 -16.06
C GLU A 48 -6.48 -11.77 -15.52
N GLY A 49 -6.44 -10.75 -16.38
CA GLY A 49 -6.13 -9.38 -16.01
C GLY A 49 -7.21 -8.46 -16.56
N LEU A 50 -7.69 -7.55 -15.73
CA LEU A 50 -8.74 -6.60 -16.07
C LEU A 50 -8.30 -5.19 -15.68
N GLU A 51 -8.42 -4.27 -16.63
CA GLU A 51 -8.33 -2.83 -16.39
C GLU A 51 -9.71 -2.22 -16.60
N ILE A 52 -10.19 -1.54 -15.58
CA ILE A 52 -11.45 -0.81 -15.58
C ILE A 52 -11.11 0.67 -15.62
N LYS A 53 -11.63 1.36 -16.63
CA LYS A 53 -11.48 2.80 -16.79
C LYS A 53 -12.83 3.40 -17.16
N ASP A 54 -13.24 4.43 -16.42
CA ASP A 54 -14.41 5.26 -16.68
C ASP A 54 -15.71 4.44 -16.81
N LYS A 55 -15.83 3.36 -16.03
CA LYS A 55 -17.07 2.58 -15.91
C LYS A 55 -17.97 3.16 -14.82
N ASP A 56 -19.25 2.79 -14.90
CA ASP A 56 -20.20 3.05 -13.82
C ASP A 56 -19.68 2.48 -12.49
N VAL A 57 -19.83 3.25 -11.42
CA VAL A 57 -19.34 2.89 -10.08
C VAL A 57 -20.01 1.59 -9.60
N ALA A 58 -21.31 1.43 -9.81
CA ALA A 58 -22.02 0.23 -9.37
C ALA A 58 -21.61 -1.00 -10.18
N GLU A 59 -21.40 -0.87 -11.49
CA GLU A 59 -20.87 -1.96 -12.33
C GLU A 59 -19.46 -2.37 -11.89
N THR A 60 -18.60 -1.40 -11.59
CA THR A 60 -17.22 -1.63 -11.14
C THR A 60 -17.19 -2.37 -9.80
N LEU A 61 -17.98 -1.91 -8.83
CA LEU A 61 -18.10 -2.55 -7.52
C LEU A 61 -18.71 -3.97 -7.62
N ALA A 62 -19.72 -4.17 -8.47
CA ALA A 62 -20.28 -5.49 -8.71
C ALA A 62 -19.26 -6.45 -9.34
N THR A 63 -18.41 -5.95 -10.23
CA THR A 63 -17.30 -6.71 -10.83
C THR A 63 -16.29 -7.10 -9.77
N LEU A 64 -15.91 -6.18 -8.88
CA LEU A 64 -15.01 -6.47 -7.76
C LEU A 64 -15.59 -7.52 -6.81
N ASP A 65 -16.86 -7.39 -6.41
CA ASP A 65 -17.53 -8.39 -5.58
C ASP A 65 -17.53 -9.77 -6.24
N HIS A 66 -17.80 -9.83 -7.55
CA HIS A 66 -17.78 -11.08 -8.29
C HIS A 66 -16.39 -11.73 -8.27
N ILE A 67 -15.33 -10.96 -8.55
CA ILE A 67 -13.95 -11.46 -8.55
C ILE A 67 -13.54 -11.93 -7.14
N MET A 68 -13.83 -11.13 -6.10
CA MET A 68 -13.48 -11.47 -4.71
C MET A 68 -14.26 -12.67 -4.16
N SER A 69 -15.41 -13.00 -4.77
CA SER A 69 -16.18 -14.21 -4.42
C SER A 69 -15.61 -15.51 -5.03
N GLN A 70 -14.66 -15.40 -5.97
CA GLN A 70 -14.03 -16.57 -6.57
C GLN A 70 -12.94 -17.13 -5.64
N ASP A 71 -12.74 -18.45 -5.67
CA ASP A 71 -11.65 -19.13 -4.96
C ASP A 71 -10.32 -19.00 -5.72
N ARG A 72 -9.88 -17.74 -5.93
CA ARG A 72 -8.63 -17.39 -6.61
C ARG A 72 -7.94 -16.25 -5.89
N ALA A 73 -6.62 -16.20 -6.00
CA ALA A 73 -5.88 -15.04 -5.54
C ALA A 73 -6.07 -13.87 -6.52
N ALA A 74 -6.26 -12.67 -5.99
CA ALA A 74 -6.29 -11.44 -6.78
C ALA A 74 -5.27 -10.43 -6.23
N ILE A 75 -4.50 -9.81 -7.12
CA ILE A 75 -3.64 -8.67 -6.80
C ILE A 75 -4.13 -7.49 -7.65
N PHE A 76 -4.37 -6.35 -7.03
CA PHE A 76 -5.07 -5.25 -7.66
C PHE A 76 -4.61 -3.88 -7.15
N THR A 77 -4.94 -2.84 -7.90
CA THR A 77 -4.83 -1.44 -7.51
C THR A 77 -6.17 -0.76 -7.72
N ILE A 78 -6.55 0.14 -6.82
CA ILE A 78 -7.74 1.00 -6.95
C ILE A 78 -7.23 2.44 -6.92
N SER A 79 -7.61 3.25 -7.90
CA SER A 79 -7.20 4.65 -7.97
C SER A 79 -7.93 5.49 -6.91
N TYR A 80 -7.30 6.58 -6.48
CA TYR A 80 -7.96 7.56 -5.61
C TYR A 80 -9.17 8.20 -6.32
N ASP A 81 -9.04 8.45 -7.63
CA ASP A 81 -10.07 9.03 -8.50
C ASP A 81 -11.35 8.18 -8.52
N PHE A 82 -11.22 6.84 -8.51
CA PHE A 82 -12.37 5.96 -8.35
C PHE A 82 -13.10 6.18 -7.03
N GLY A 83 -12.35 6.39 -5.94
CA GLY A 83 -12.91 6.72 -4.62
C GLY A 83 -13.63 8.07 -4.61
N ALA A 84 -13.08 9.08 -5.30
CA ALA A 84 -13.76 10.37 -5.47
C ALA A 84 -15.10 10.19 -6.20
N ARG A 85 -15.13 9.41 -7.29
CA ARG A 85 -16.37 9.13 -8.04
C ARG A 85 -17.38 8.33 -7.23
N MET A 86 -16.94 7.40 -6.37
CA MET A 86 -17.84 6.74 -5.41
C MET A 86 -18.58 7.77 -4.56
N LEU A 87 -17.91 8.85 -4.15
CA LEU A 87 -18.52 9.94 -3.38
C LEU A 87 -19.29 10.96 -4.24
N GLY A 88 -19.42 10.74 -5.55
CA GLY A 88 -20.06 11.67 -6.48
C GLY A 88 -19.21 12.92 -6.78
N ILE A 89 -17.89 12.83 -6.57
CA ILE A 89 -16.94 13.90 -6.88
C ILE A 89 -16.25 13.54 -8.21
N GLU A 90 -16.34 14.44 -9.18
CA GLU A 90 -15.62 14.30 -10.44
C GLU A 90 -14.16 14.76 -10.26
N PRO A 91 -13.16 13.88 -10.50
CA PRO A 91 -11.76 14.27 -10.47
C PRO A 91 -11.42 15.29 -11.56
N ASP A 92 -10.55 16.24 -11.23
CA ASP A 92 -10.06 17.23 -12.20
C ASP A 92 -8.99 16.63 -13.13
N GLY A 93 -9.22 16.74 -14.44
CA GLY A 93 -8.26 16.34 -15.48
C GLY A 93 -8.36 14.87 -15.91
N GLU A 94 -7.63 14.51 -16.96
CA GLU A 94 -7.57 13.13 -17.43
C GLU A 94 -6.48 12.35 -16.69
N SER A 95 -6.89 11.29 -15.99
CA SER A 95 -5.96 10.35 -15.36
C SER A 95 -5.47 9.30 -16.36
N SER A 96 -4.17 9.06 -16.34
CA SER A 96 -3.55 7.93 -17.06
C SER A 96 -3.67 6.61 -16.29
N GLU A 97 -4.08 6.67 -15.02
CA GLU A 97 -4.31 5.51 -14.17
C GLU A 97 -5.70 4.90 -14.45
N PRO A 98 -5.84 3.57 -14.53
CA PRO A 98 -7.15 2.94 -14.53
C PRO A 98 -7.80 3.10 -13.15
N ASP A 99 -9.13 3.12 -13.10
CA ASP A 99 -9.90 3.14 -11.85
C ASP A 99 -9.59 1.92 -10.99
N VAL A 100 -9.55 0.76 -11.65
CA VAL A 100 -9.18 -0.50 -11.05
C VAL A 100 -8.32 -1.27 -12.04
N TYR A 101 -7.18 -1.76 -11.58
CA TYR A 101 -6.46 -2.86 -12.22
C TYR A 101 -6.56 -4.07 -11.31
N ILE A 102 -6.90 -5.24 -11.85
CA ILE A 102 -6.95 -6.49 -11.10
C ILE A 102 -6.42 -7.65 -11.92
N ALA A 103 -5.55 -8.44 -11.31
CA ALA A 103 -4.99 -9.65 -11.88
C ALA A 103 -5.33 -10.83 -10.97
N THR A 104 -5.94 -11.88 -11.51
CA THR A 104 -6.20 -13.12 -10.79
C THR A 104 -5.13 -14.16 -11.09
N PHE A 105 -4.81 -14.99 -10.11
CA PHE A 105 -3.79 -16.01 -10.19
C PHE A 105 -4.34 -17.35 -9.71
N ASP A 106 -4.14 -18.40 -10.51
CA ASP A 106 -4.39 -19.78 -10.09
C ASP A 106 -3.23 -20.36 -9.26
N SER A 107 -2.09 -19.68 -9.23
CA SER A 107 -0.88 -20.11 -8.54
C SER A 107 -0.13 -18.90 -8.00
N LEU A 108 0.33 -19.02 -6.76
CA LEU A 108 1.18 -18.03 -6.10
C LEU A 108 2.48 -18.69 -5.64
N LEU A 109 3.55 -17.91 -5.66
CA LEU A 109 4.81 -18.21 -4.98
C LEU A 109 4.86 -17.39 -3.70
N ILE A 110 5.04 -18.06 -2.56
CA ILE A 110 5.08 -17.44 -1.24
C ILE A 110 6.41 -17.78 -0.59
N HIS A 111 7.18 -16.75 -0.26
CA HIS A 111 8.34 -16.89 0.63
C HIS A 111 7.97 -16.35 2.01
N ASP A 112 8.24 -17.15 3.02
CA ASP A 112 8.07 -16.79 4.42
C ASP A 112 9.45 -16.42 5.00
N TYR A 113 9.63 -15.15 5.36
CA TYR A 113 10.89 -14.65 5.90
C TYR A 113 11.20 -15.16 7.30
N ASP A 114 10.19 -15.55 8.08
CA ASP A 114 10.40 -16.08 9.43
C ASP A 114 10.95 -17.50 9.38
N THR A 115 10.49 -18.30 8.42
CA THR A 115 10.95 -19.69 8.24
C THR A 115 12.05 -19.85 7.18
N GLY A 116 12.23 -18.86 6.31
CA GLY A 116 13.14 -18.91 5.18
C GLY A 116 12.69 -19.85 4.05
N ARG A 117 11.44 -20.32 4.07
CA ARG A 117 10.92 -21.34 3.12
C ARG A 117 10.09 -20.70 2.02
N THR A 118 10.23 -21.22 0.81
CA THR A 118 9.42 -20.83 -0.35
C THR A 118 8.50 -21.95 -0.78
N SER A 119 7.26 -21.63 -1.09
CA SER A 119 6.25 -22.59 -1.52
C SER A 119 5.39 -22.06 -2.66
N GLN A 120 4.99 -22.96 -3.54
CA GLN A 120 3.95 -22.74 -4.52
C GLN A 120 2.59 -23.16 -3.94
N ILE A 121 1.60 -22.28 -4.04
CA ILE A 121 0.20 -22.54 -3.68
C ILE A 121 -0.65 -22.49 -4.94
N GLY A 122 -1.75 -23.25 -4.98
CA GLY A 122 -2.64 -23.34 -6.14
C GLY A 122 -2.16 -24.33 -7.20
N ALA A 123 -2.41 -24.02 -8.48
CA ALA A 123 -2.02 -24.83 -9.61
C ALA A 123 -0.51 -25.06 -9.65
N THR A 124 -0.08 -26.28 -9.95
CA THR A 124 1.35 -26.57 -10.09
C THR A 124 1.84 -26.09 -11.44
N ARG A 125 2.86 -25.23 -11.44
CA ARG A 125 3.54 -24.75 -12.64
C ARG A 125 5.03 -25.05 -12.55
N GLU A 126 5.63 -25.43 -13.67
CA GLU A 126 7.08 -25.61 -13.73
C GLU A 126 7.79 -24.26 -13.53
N LEU A 127 8.74 -24.28 -12.60
CA LEU A 127 9.62 -23.15 -12.32
C LEU A 127 10.95 -23.39 -13.02
N PRO A 128 11.56 -22.36 -13.63
CA PRO A 128 12.91 -22.46 -14.14
C PRO A 128 13.90 -22.68 -12.98
N ALA A 129 15.13 -23.05 -13.30
CA ALA A 129 16.19 -23.13 -12.29
C ALA A 129 16.38 -21.78 -11.58
N PRO A 130 16.68 -21.77 -10.26
CA PRO A 130 16.97 -20.55 -9.53
C PRO A 130 18.06 -19.73 -10.21
N MET A 131 17.80 -18.45 -10.42
CA MET A 131 18.76 -17.52 -11.00
C MET A 131 19.52 -16.80 -9.89
N SER A 132 20.80 -16.50 -10.11
CA SER A 132 21.56 -15.67 -9.17
C SER A 132 20.90 -14.29 -9.02
N GLU A 133 20.93 -13.76 -7.81
CA GLU A 133 20.59 -12.37 -7.54
C GLU A 133 21.56 -11.46 -8.31
N GLY A 134 21.14 -10.99 -9.49
CA GLY A 134 21.89 -10.02 -10.26
C GLY A 134 21.68 -8.64 -9.66
N GLY A 135 22.77 -7.96 -9.30
CA GLY A 135 22.69 -6.55 -8.91
C GLY A 135 22.27 -5.71 -10.12
N VAL A 136 21.17 -4.97 -10.00
CA VAL A 136 20.81 -3.98 -11.02
C VAL A 136 21.52 -2.67 -10.69
N ALA A 137 22.50 -2.30 -11.51
CA ALA A 137 23.19 -1.03 -11.35
C ALA A 137 22.27 0.12 -11.77
N LEU A 138 22.06 1.09 -10.89
CA LEU A 138 21.36 2.31 -11.29
C LEU A 138 22.21 3.09 -12.31
N PRO A 139 21.65 3.49 -13.46
CA PRO A 139 22.35 4.37 -14.38
C PRO A 139 22.69 5.69 -13.68
N GLN A 140 23.90 6.19 -13.94
CA GLN A 140 24.32 7.51 -13.45
C GLN A 140 23.71 8.61 -14.32
N GLY A 141 23.04 9.58 -13.70
CA GLY A 141 22.44 10.70 -14.41
C GLY A 141 21.56 11.54 -13.49
N ARG A 142 21.18 12.74 -13.96
CA ARG A 142 20.15 13.56 -13.33
C ARG A 142 18.96 13.62 -14.27
N SER A 143 17.79 13.20 -13.82
CA SER A 143 16.53 13.45 -14.51
C SER A 143 15.98 14.82 -14.11
N SER A 144 15.35 15.52 -15.07
CA SER A 144 14.56 16.70 -14.78
C SER A 144 13.28 16.30 -14.07
N LEU A 145 13.04 16.88 -12.90
CA LEU A 145 11.81 16.70 -12.12
C LEU A 145 10.88 17.90 -12.37
N SER A 146 9.63 17.63 -12.73
CA SER A 146 8.55 18.62 -12.76
C SER A 146 7.55 18.33 -11.66
N SER A 147 6.82 19.36 -11.21
CA SER A 147 5.70 19.22 -10.28
C SER A 147 4.44 19.84 -10.89
N ASN A 148 3.28 19.29 -10.57
CA ASN A 148 1.99 19.92 -10.88
C ASN A 148 1.69 21.14 -9.98
N PHE A 149 2.50 21.40 -8.95
CA PHE A 149 2.39 22.54 -8.07
C PHE A 149 3.62 23.45 -8.20
N SER A 150 3.40 24.77 -8.32
CA SER A 150 4.45 25.72 -7.99
C SER A 150 4.57 25.84 -6.46
N LYS A 151 5.75 26.25 -5.97
CA LYS A 151 5.94 26.52 -4.54
C LYS A 151 4.97 27.60 -4.03
N THR A 152 4.71 28.63 -4.83
CA THR A 152 3.82 29.72 -4.47
C THR A 152 2.38 29.23 -4.32
N ASP A 153 1.91 28.42 -5.27
CA ASP A 153 0.55 27.89 -5.26
C ASP A 153 0.35 26.88 -4.13
N TYR A 154 1.36 26.05 -3.85
CA TYR A 154 1.30 25.09 -2.74
C TYR A 154 1.18 25.81 -1.39
N VAL A 155 1.97 26.87 -1.19
CA VAL A 155 1.88 27.70 0.04
C VAL A 155 0.55 28.43 0.12
N ALA A 156 -0.03 28.86 -1.01
CA ALA A 156 -1.35 29.48 -1.03
C ALA A 156 -2.45 28.48 -0.64
N ALA A 157 -2.43 27.28 -1.22
CA ALA A 157 -3.38 26.20 -0.91
C ALA A 157 -3.30 25.79 0.58
N ILE A 158 -2.09 25.69 1.16
CA ILE A 158 -1.94 25.43 2.60
C ILE A 158 -2.59 26.51 3.46
N LYS A 159 -2.45 27.80 3.09
CA LYS A 159 -3.10 28.89 3.84
C LYS A 159 -4.61 28.81 3.76
N GLU A 160 -5.15 28.50 2.58
CA GLU A 160 -6.59 28.31 2.38
C GLU A 160 -7.12 27.16 3.24
N ILE A 161 -6.44 26.00 3.22
CA ILE A 161 -6.78 24.86 4.09
C ILE A 161 -6.77 25.27 5.57
N GLN A 162 -5.79 26.08 6.00
CA GLN A 162 -5.76 26.58 7.38
C GLN A 162 -6.96 27.47 7.72
N GLU A 163 -7.42 28.33 6.81
CA GLU A 163 -8.64 29.11 7.02
C GLU A 163 -9.87 28.20 7.08
N LEU A 164 -9.98 27.20 6.20
CA LEU A 164 -11.07 26.21 6.24
C LEU A 164 -11.11 25.43 7.56
N ILE A 165 -9.94 25.12 8.13
CA ILE A 165 -9.84 24.51 9.47
C ILE A 165 -10.32 25.49 10.55
N ARG A 166 -9.93 26.77 10.49
CA ARG A 166 -10.38 27.79 11.46
C ARG A 166 -11.89 28.02 11.40
N ASP A 167 -12.46 27.97 10.21
CA ASP A 167 -13.89 28.10 9.96
C ASP A 167 -14.69 26.84 10.33
N GLY A 168 -14.00 25.74 10.65
CA GLY A 168 -14.61 24.48 11.08
C GLY A 168 -15.14 23.62 9.92
N PHE A 169 -14.71 23.87 8.68
CA PHE A 169 -15.09 23.04 7.53
C PHE A 169 -14.42 21.66 7.54
N THR A 170 -13.20 21.59 8.06
CA THR A 170 -12.45 20.33 8.20
C THR A 170 -11.57 20.37 9.45
N TYR A 171 -11.29 19.21 10.03
CA TYR A 171 -10.33 19.09 11.13
C TYR A 171 -8.90 18.89 10.62
N GLN A 172 -8.76 18.20 9.48
CA GLN A 172 -7.47 17.88 8.86
C GLN A 172 -7.68 17.67 7.35
N THR A 173 -6.73 18.14 6.56
CA THR A 173 -6.67 17.87 5.11
C THR A 173 -5.24 17.51 4.74
N ASN A 174 -5.09 16.47 3.95
CA ASN A 174 -3.80 16.08 3.39
C ASN A 174 -3.65 16.65 1.97
N LEU A 175 -2.77 17.63 1.81
CA LEU A 175 -2.48 18.22 0.50
C LEU A 175 -1.28 17.51 -0.14
N THR A 176 -1.55 16.79 -1.22
CA THR A 176 -0.51 16.11 -2.02
C THR A 176 -0.21 16.89 -3.30
N HIS A 177 0.93 16.57 -3.91
CA HIS A 177 1.29 17.04 -5.25
C HIS A 177 2.01 15.94 -6.02
N GLN A 178 1.93 15.98 -7.35
CA GLN A 178 2.58 15.02 -8.22
C GLN A 178 3.96 15.53 -8.63
N LEU A 179 4.93 14.61 -8.63
CA LEU A 179 6.25 14.81 -9.18
C LEU A 179 6.45 13.87 -10.37
N THR A 180 6.86 14.42 -11.51
CA THR A 180 7.05 13.68 -12.77
C THR A 180 8.48 13.83 -13.24
N ALA A 181 9.11 12.71 -13.64
CA ALA A 181 10.47 12.72 -14.15
C ALA A 181 10.56 11.91 -15.44
N ALA A 182 11.25 12.45 -16.44
CA ALA A 182 11.67 11.69 -17.60
C ALA A 182 12.84 10.77 -17.19
N LEU A 183 12.58 9.46 -17.13
CA LEU A 183 13.58 8.47 -16.77
C LEU A 183 14.36 8.03 -18.01
N PRO A 184 15.68 7.78 -17.90
CA PRO A 184 16.44 7.22 -19.01
C PRO A 184 15.96 5.78 -19.30
N GLU A 185 16.01 5.36 -20.57
CA GLU A 185 15.58 4.01 -20.98
C GLU A 185 16.32 2.89 -20.23
N SER A 186 17.54 3.14 -19.76
CA SER A 186 18.33 2.21 -18.96
C SER A 186 17.83 2.04 -17.52
N LEU A 187 16.98 2.93 -17.01
CA LEU A 187 16.37 2.82 -15.69
C LEU A 187 15.00 2.15 -15.81
N THR A 188 14.99 0.83 -15.69
CA THR A 188 13.76 0.04 -15.80
C THR A 188 12.98 0.02 -14.47
N PRO A 189 11.66 -0.19 -14.48
CA PRO A 189 10.87 -0.36 -13.25
C PRO A 189 11.43 -1.43 -12.31
N GLU A 190 12.02 -2.50 -12.85
CA GLU A 190 12.65 -3.57 -12.10
C GLU A 190 13.90 -3.10 -11.37
N ALA A 191 14.73 -2.28 -12.04
CA ALA A 191 15.89 -1.64 -11.43
C ALA A 191 15.49 -0.74 -10.25
N ILE A 192 14.41 0.02 -10.44
CA ILE A 192 13.85 0.92 -9.42
C ILE A 192 13.36 0.11 -8.23
N PHE A 193 12.51 -0.89 -8.44
CA PHE A 193 11.97 -1.71 -7.36
C PHE A 193 13.06 -2.45 -6.60
N HIS A 194 13.99 -3.10 -7.31
CA HIS A 194 15.12 -3.78 -6.67
C HIS A 194 15.93 -2.84 -5.77
N THR A 195 16.24 -1.63 -6.26
CA THR A 195 17.02 -0.66 -5.49
C THR A 195 16.22 -0.08 -4.32
N LEU A 196 14.96 0.27 -4.55
CA LEU A 196 14.07 0.83 -3.53
C LEU A 196 13.88 -0.17 -2.38
N ARG A 197 13.67 -1.45 -2.69
CA ARG A 197 13.54 -2.53 -1.71
C ARG A 197 14.79 -2.68 -0.83
N GLN A 198 15.99 -2.56 -1.41
CA GLN A 198 17.25 -2.68 -0.66
C GLN A 198 17.54 -1.43 0.18
N ALA A 199 17.27 -0.24 -0.35
CA ALA A 199 17.55 1.03 0.33
C ALA A 199 16.50 1.37 1.41
N HIS A 200 15.24 1.01 1.16
CA HIS A 200 14.09 1.33 2.00
C HIS A 200 13.16 0.11 2.13
N PRO A 201 13.60 -0.94 2.85
CA PRO A 201 12.75 -2.10 3.09
C PRO A 201 11.51 -1.68 3.89
N THR A 202 10.32 -2.07 3.41
CA THR A 202 9.03 -1.71 4.00
C THR A 202 8.09 -2.91 4.07
N PRO A 203 7.12 -2.91 5.01
CA PRO A 203 6.21 -4.05 5.22
C PRO A 203 5.22 -4.27 4.07
N PHE A 204 5.03 -3.29 3.16
CA PHE A 204 4.06 -3.36 2.06
C PHE A 204 4.68 -2.86 0.74
N ALA A 205 5.89 -3.31 0.41
CA ALA A 205 6.49 -3.03 -0.88
C ALA A 205 5.71 -3.76 -2.00
N ALA A 206 5.59 -3.13 -3.17
CA ALA A 206 4.88 -3.73 -4.29
C ALA A 206 5.55 -3.44 -5.63
N PHE A 207 5.51 -4.44 -6.51
CA PHE A 207 5.81 -4.32 -7.92
C PHE A 207 4.63 -4.94 -8.68
N ILE A 208 3.89 -4.15 -9.46
CA ILE A 208 2.71 -4.64 -10.20
C ILE A 208 2.86 -4.20 -11.65
N ARG A 209 3.09 -5.16 -12.55
CA ARG A 209 3.16 -4.91 -13.98
C ARG A 209 1.76 -4.91 -14.57
N ARG A 210 1.33 -3.76 -15.10
CA ARG A 210 0.01 -3.58 -15.74
C ARG A 210 0.17 -3.50 -17.26
N LEU A 211 -0.94 -3.31 -17.98
CA LEU A 211 -0.87 -3.05 -19.41
C LEU A 211 -0.36 -1.61 -19.62
N GLY A 212 0.84 -1.45 -20.17
CA GLY A 212 1.41 -0.14 -20.51
C GLY A 212 1.95 0.69 -19.34
N SER A 213 1.89 0.20 -18.09
CA SER A 213 2.48 0.87 -16.93
C SER A 213 2.95 -0.13 -15.87
N THR A 214 3.73 0.32 -14.88
CA THR A 214 4.17 -0.51 -13.75
C THR A 214 4.10 0.30 -12.47
N VAL A 215 3.48 -0.27 -11.44
CA VAL A 215 3.45 0.30 -10.09
C VAL A 215 4.64 -0.22 -9.32
N VAL A 216 5.43 0.70 -8.77
CA VAL A 216 6.55 0.42 -7.86
C VAL A 216 6.28 1.17 -6.56
N SER A 217 6.20 0.47 -5.43
CA SER A 217 5.81 1.02 -4.14
C SER A 217 6.69 0.50 -3.01
N ALA A 218 6.89 1.35 -2.00
CA ALA A 218 7.48 1.02 -0.70
C ALA A 218 6.62 1.65 0.41
N SER A 219 5.41 1.14 0.58
CA SER A 219 4.45 1.69 1.56
C SER A 219 4.78 1.21 2.97
N PRO A 220 4.86 2.12 3.97
CA PRO A 220 4.97 1.75 5.37
C PRO A 220 3.62 1.41 6.01
N GLU A 221 2.51 1.84 5.41
CA GLU A 221 1.18 1.83 6.04
C GLU A 221 0.25 0.80 5.41
N ARG A 222 -0.50 0.12 6.28
CA ARG A 222 -1.54 -0.83 5.90
C ARG A 222 -2.88 -0.12 5.84
N PHE A 223 -3.56 -0.21 4.71
CA PHE A 223 -4.94 0.27 4.61
C PHE A 223 -5.89 -0.55 5.50
N PHE A 224 -6.04 -1.83 5.20
CA PHE A 224 -6.68 -2.80 6.10
C PHE A 224 -6.15 -4.22 5.85
N ARG A 225 -6.41 -5.13 6.79
CA ARG A 225 -6.21 -6.58 6.63
C ARG A 225 -7.48 -7.30 7.07
N ILE A 226 -7.88 -8.29 6.29
CA ILE A 226 -8.96 -9.22 6.62
C ILE A 226 -8.36 -10.61 6.82
N HIS A 227 -8.76 -11.29 7.89
CA HIS A 227 -8.43 -12.68 8.13
C HIS A 227 -9.62 -13.41 8.74
N GLY A 228 -10.25 -14.30 7.97
CA GLY A 228 -11.56 -14.82 8.33
C GLY A 228 -12.59 -13.69 8.35
N ASP A 229 -13.29 -13.53 9.48
CA ASP A 229 -14.23 -12.44 9.73
C ASP A 229 -13.59 -11.22 10.44
N ALA A 230 -12.32 -11.30 10.84
CA ALA A 230 -11.64 -10.19 11.50
C ALA A 230 -11.10 -9.19 10.47
N ILE A 231 -11.40 -7.91 10.66
CA ILE A 231 -10.83 -6.79 9.91
C ILE A 231 -10.02 -5.88 10.85
N SER A 232 -8.87 -5.40 10.39
CA SER A 232 -7.99 -4.50 11.13
C SER A 232 -7.44 -3.39 10.24
N THR A 233 -7.26 -2.20 10.79
CA THR A 233 -6.56 -1.08 10.15
C THR A 233 -5.56 -0.48 11.13
N SER A 234 -4.45 0.06 10.61
CA SER A 234 -3.35 0.57 11.43
C SER A 234 -2.87 1.93 10.96
N PRO A 235 -3.61 3.02 11.26
CA PRO A 235 -3.24 4.35 10.83
C PRO A 235 -1.94 4.81 11.50
N ILE A 236 -1.14 5.55 10.75
CA ILE A 236 0.11 6.15 11.22
C ILE A 236 -0.07 7.67 11.27
N LYS A 237 0.14 8.28 12.44
CA LYS A 237 0.23 9.74 12.60
C LYS A 237 1.28 10.09 13.64
N GLY A 238 2.23 10.93 13.25
CA GLY A 238 3.41 11.24 14.04
C GLY A 238 4.61 10.40 13.64
N THR A 239 5.63 11.09 13.14
CA THR A 239 6.88 10.48 12.67
C THR A 239 8.05 11.31 13.15
N ARG A 240 9.11 10.65 13.62
CA ARG A 240 10.42 11.28 13.84
C ARG A 240 11.51 10.42 13.23
N ARG A 241 12.55 11.04 12.68
CA ARG A 241 13.75 10.29 12.23
C ARG A 241 14.46 9.65 13.42
N ARG A 242 15.32 8.66 13.17
CA ARG A 242 16.28 8.19 14.18
C ARG A 242 17.35 9.26 14.45
N GLY A 243 17.86 9.27 15.67
CA GLY A 243 18.96 10.14 16.07
C GLY A 243 20.32 9.58 15.65
N GLU A 244 21.25 10.48 15.32
CA GLU A 244 22.63 10.11 15.00
C GLU A 244 23.43 9.63 16.22
N THR A 245 22.94 9.93 17.42
CA THR A 245 23.51 9.49 18.69
C THR A 245 22.44 8.86 19.56
N ARG A 246 22.81 7.96 20.48
CA ARG A 246 21.86 7.34 21.42
C ARG A 246 21.06 8.36 22.24
N ALA A 247 21.70 9.46 22.64
CA ALA A 247 21.03 10.53 23.39
C ALA A 247 20.03 11.29 22.51
N GLY A 248 20.42 11.62 21.27
CA GLY A 248 19.53 12.27 20.31
C GLY A 248 18.37 11.37 19.89
N ASP A 249 18.61 10.08 19.74
CA ASP A 249 17.60 9.07 19.40
C ASP A 249 16.53 8.96 20.51
N LEU A 250 16.98 8.89 21.77
CA LEU A 250 16.09 8.90 22.92
C LEU A 250 15.32 10.23 23.04
N ALA A 251 15.96 11.36 22.75
CA ALA A 251 15.29 12.67 22.78
C ALA A 251 14.16 12.75 21.73
N LEU A 252 14.42 12.35 20.48
CA LEU A 252 13.42 12.31 19.41
C LEU A 252 12.28 11.34 19.72
N ARG A 253 12.60 10.19 20.32
CA ARG A 253 11.60 9.23 20.82
C ARG A 253 10.67 9.86 21.86
N GLN A 254 11.24 10.54 22.85
CA GLN A 254 10.44 11.19 23.91
C GLN A 254 9.66 12.39 23.39
N GLU A 255 10.24 13.16 22.45
CA GLU A 255 9.55 14.25 21.76
C GLU A 255 8.29 13.75 21.05
N LEU A 256 8.39 12.65 20.30
CA LEU A 256 7.25 12.07 19.60
C LEU A 256 6.16 11.61 20.57
N LEU A 257 6.55 10.89 21.65
CA LEU A 257 5.60 10.42 22.66
C LEU A 257 4.91 11.56 23.43
N ALA A 258 5.61 12.69 23.63
CA ALA A 258 5.08 13.85 24.32
C ALA A 258 4.31 14.83 23.42
N SER A 259 4.29 14.60 22.10
CA SER A 259 3.66 15.50 21.14
C SER A 259 2.13 15.45 21.25
N GLU A 260 1.55 16.48 21.86
CA GLU A 260 0.10 16.65 21.96
C GLU A 260 -0.56 16.74 20.57
N LYS A 261 0.11 17.38 19.62
CA LYS A 261 -0.34 17.49 18.23
C LYS A 261 -0.45 16.10 17.59
N ASP A 262 0.64 15.32 17.61
CA ASP A 262 0.68 14.01 16.96
C ASP A 262 -0.34 13.05 17.61
N ARG A 263 -0.50 13.11 18.94
CA ARG A 263 -1.54 12.36 19.66
C ARG A 263 -2.96 12.78 19.28
N ALA A 264 -3.20 14.07 19.09
CA ALA A 264 -4.51 14.58 18.69
C ALA A 264 -4.87 14.12 17.26
N GLU A 265 -3.95 14.27 16.30
CA GLU A 265 -4.13 13.76 14.93
C GLU A 265 -4.39 12.26 14.91
N ASN A 266 -3.63 11.49 15.70
CA ASN A 266 -3.81 10.04 15.81
C ASN A 266 -5.18 9.66 16.41
N THR A 267 -5.60 10.36 17.48
CA THR A 267 -6.91 10.12 18.10
C THR A 267 -8.06 10.44 17.13
N MET A 268 -7.94 11.53 16.37
CA MET A 268 -8.92 11.92 15.36
C MET A 268 -9.05 10.85 14.26
N ILE A 269 -7.93 10.36 13.71
CA ILE A 269 -7.98 9.33 12.66
C ILE A 269 -8.49 7.98 13.19
N VAL A 270 -8.16 7.62 14.43
CA VAL A 270 -8.69 6.42 15.07
C VAL A 270 -10.20 6.51 15.22
N ASP A 271 -10.74 7.67 15.60
CA ASP A 271 -12.19 7.83 15.73
C ASP A 271 -12.92 7.74 14.39
N LEU A 272 -12.36 8.35 13.33
CA LEU A 272 -12.86 8.19 11.96
C LEU A 272 -12.91 6.71 11.56
N LEU A 273 -11.80 6.00 11.71
CA LEU A 273 -11.70 4.59 11.32
C LEU A 273 -12.58 3.66 12.17
N ARG A 274 -12.83 4.00 13.44
CA ARG A 274 -13.82 3.29 14.28
C ARG A 274 -15.23 3.46 13.72
N ASN A 275 -15.60 4.69 13.35
CA ASN A 275 -16.89 4.96 12.74
C ASN A 275 -17.04 4.20 11.41
N ASP A 276 -16.02 4.25 10.57
CA ASP A 276 -16.03 3.63 9.26
C ASP A 276 -16.12 2.10 9.35
N LEU A 277 -15.30 1.48 10.20
CA LEU A 277 -15.41 0.04 10.47
C LEU A 277 -16.78 -0.32 11.06
N GLY A 278 -17.37 0.55 11.88
CA GLY A 278 -18.72 0.37 12.43
C GLY A 278 -19.81 0.22 11.35
N ARG A 279 -19.59 0.74 10.14
CA ARG A 279 -20.52 0.62 9.01
C ARG A 279 -20.53 -0.77 8.39
N VAL A 280 -19.49 -1.59 8.60
CA VAL A 280 -19.33 -2.93 7.99
C VAL A 280 -19.14 -4.07 9.00
N CYS A 281 -18.89 -3.74 10.27
CA CYS A 281 -18.70 -4.71 11.33
C CYS A 281 -20.00 -5.02 12.10
N GLU A 282 -19.99 -6.12 12.85
CA GLU A 282 -21.02 -6.47 13.84
C GLU A 282 -21.08 -5.41 14.94
N TYR A 283 -22.29 -5.11 15.42
CA TYR A 283 -22.50 -4.12 16.47
C TYR A 283 -21.69 -4.46 17.73
N GLY A 284 -20.96 -3.46 18.24
CA GLY A 284 -20.13 -3.60 19.43
C GLY A 284 -18.82 -4.38 19.24
N SER A 285 -18.52 -4.87 18.02
CA SER A 285 -17.27 -5.60 17.76
C SER A 285 -16.05 -4.71 17.51
N VAL A 286 -16.26 -3.41 17.21
CA VAL A 286 -15.18 -2.49 16.88
C VAL A 286 -14.43 -2.05 18.15
N THR A 287 -13.13 -2.32 18.21
CA THR A 287 -12.27 -2.02 19.36
C THR A 287 -10.98 -1.34 18.93
N VAL A 288 -10.46 -0.45 19.77
CA VAL A 288 -9.09 0.09 19.63
C VAL A 288 -8.18 -0.76 20.49
N GLU A 289 -7.35 -1.59 19.85
CA GLU A 289 -6.42 -2.47 20.57
C GLU A 289 -5.19 -1.69 21.05
N LYS A 290 -4.69 -0.81 20.19
CA LYS A 290 -3.51 0.03 20.44
C LYS A 290 -3.81 1.46 20.03
N LEU A 291 -3.46 2.42 20.89
CA LEU A 291 -3.61 3.85 20.63
C LEU A 291 -2.26 4.55 20.82
N CYS A 292 -1.76 5.17 19.76
CA CYS A 292 -0.47 5.86 19.73
C CYS A 292 0.70 4.97 20.20
N ASP A 293 0.71 3.70 19.78
CA ASP A 293 1.80 2.78 20.09
C ASP A 293 3.05 3.17 19.30
N LEU A 294 4.20 3.22 19.96
CA LEU A 294 5.44 3.65 19.29
C LEU A 294 6.08 2.44 18.61
N GLU A 295 6.20 2.50 17.28
CA GLU A 295 6.97 1.55 16.50
C GLU A 295 8.35 2.12 16.15
N GLU A 296 9.40 1.34 16.44
CA GLU A 296 10.79 1.69 16.16
C GLU A 296 11.26 1.02 14.86
N HIS A 297 11.63 1.81 13.87
CA HIS A 297 12.14 1.35 12.59
C HIS A 297 13.64 1.68 12.45
N PRO A 298 14.36 1.07 11.50
CA PRO A 298 15.78 1.35 11.29
C PRO A 298 16.08 2.83 11.02
N THR A 299 15.17 3.57 10.37
CA THR A 299 15.39 4.96 9.93
C THR A 299 14.48 5.98 10.60
N LEU A 300 13.41 5.55 11.28
CA LEU A 300 12.44 6.44 11.93
C LEU A 300 11.70 5.80 13.11
N PHE A 301 10.87 6.59 13.78
CA PHE A 301 9.85 6.21 14.74
C PHE A 301 8.47 6.59 14.20
N HIS A 302 7.47 5.75 14.44
CA HIS A 302 6.06 6.02 14.13
C HIS A 302 5.18 5.88 15.37
N LEU A 303 4.12 6.69 15.46
CA LEU A 303 2.98 6.35 16.33
C LEU A 303 1.91 5.67 15.49
N VAL A 304 1.65 4.41 15.82
CA VAL A 304 0.72 3.52 15.14
C VAL A 304 -0.43 3.20 16.08
N SER A 305 -1.64 3.28 15.57
CA SER A 305 -2.82 2.77 16.29
C SER A 305 -3.35 1.54 15.58
N THR A 306 -4.14 0.73 16.28
CA THR A 306 -4.78 -0.45 15.69
C THR A 306 -6.24 -0.48 16.06
N VAL A 307 -7.10 -0.43 15.05
CA VAL A 307 -8.55 -0.55 15.18
C VAL A 307 -8.95 -1.87 14.54
N ASN A 308 -9.65 -2.70 15.31
CA ASN A 308 -10.14 -4.01 14.89
C ASN A 308 -11.66 -4.02 14.88
N GLY A 309 -12.24 -4.93 14.10
CA GLY A 309 -13.65 -5.25 14.13
C GLY A 309 -13.91 -6.65 13.59
N LYS A 310 -15.13 -7.13 13.78
CA LYS A 310 -15.62 -8.37 13.18
C LYS A 310 -16.60 -8.02 12.08
N LEU A 311 -16.27 -8.34 10.83
CA LEU A 311 -17.14 -8.12 9.68
C LEU A 311 -18.48 -8.83 9.87
N ARG A 312 -19.56 -8.18 9.41
CA ARG A 312 -20.85 -8.88 9.32
C ARG A 312 -20.76 -10.02 8.34
N ALA A 313 -21.54 -11.08 8.57
CA ALA A 313 -21.57 -12.25 7.71
C ALA A 313 -22.00 -11.96 6.26
N ASP A 314 -22.72 -10.85 6.03
CA ASP A 314 -23.20 -10.41 4.73
C ASP A 314 -22.33 -9.30 4.09
N ALA A 315 -21.25 -8.88 4.74
CA ALA A 315 -20.38 -7.83 4.23
C ALA A 315 -19.63 -8.29 2.97
N ARG A 316 -19.79 -7.54 1.88
CA ARG A 316 -19.05 -7.75 0.63
C ARG A 316 -17.85 -6.81 0.55
N PHE A 317 -16.99 -7.05 -0.43
CA PHE A 317 -15.81 -6.20 -0.66
C PHE A 317 -16.21 -4.76 -1.01
N SER A 318 -17.27 -4.58 -1.80
CA SER A 318 -17.83 -3.27 -2.11
C SER A 318 -18.31 -2.51 -0.86
N ASP A 319 -18.94 -3.20 0.11
CA ASP A 319 -19.38 -2.59 1.36
C ASP A 319 -18.18 -2.07 2.17
N ILE A 320 -17.06 -2.81 2.16
CA ILE A 320 -15.80 -2.40 2.80
C ILE A 320 -15.21 -1.17 2.11
N LEU A 321 -15.20 -1.12 0.77
CA LEU A 321 -14.74 0.06 0.05
C LEU A 321 -15.60 1.29 0.34
N TRP A 322 -16.93 1.15 0.34
CA TRP A 322 -17.83 2.25 0.72
C TRP A 322 -17.62 2.77 2.14
N ALA A 323 -17.17 1.89 3.02
CA ALA A 323 -16.90 2.24 4.41
C ALA A 323 -15.57 2.96 4.57
N LEU A 324 -14.50 2.41 3.97
CA LEU A 324 -13.12 2.78 4.30
C LEU A 324 -12.38 3.55 3.21
N PHE A 325 -12.87 3.58 1.96
CA PHE A 325 -12.16 4.15 0.82
C PHE A 325 -12.74 5.52 0.41
N PRO A 326 -11.89 6.53 0.12
CA PRO A 326 -10.43 6.53 0.24
C PRO A 326 -9.97 6.47 1.71
N CYS A 327 -8.74 5.99 1.93
CA CYS A 327 -8.19 5.79 3.27
C CYS A 327 -8.16 7.12 4.03
N GLY A 328 -8.80 7.21 5.20
CA GLY A 328 -8.88 8.46 5.97
C GLY A 328 -7.53 9.03 6.42
N SER A 329 -6.44 8.26 6.39
CA SER A 329 -5.09 8.76 6.69
C SER A 329 -4.47 9.55 5.52
N ILE A 330 -5.06 9.49 4.32
CA ILE A 330 -4.62 10.07 3.06
C ILE A 330 -5.57 11.18 2.59
#